data_AF-A0AB35L3K2-F1
#
_entry.id   AF-A0AB35L3K2-F1
#
_cell.length_a   1.000
_cell.length_b   1.000
_cell.length_c   1.000
_cell.angle_alpha   90.00
_cell.angle_beta   90.00
_cell.angle_gamma   90.00
#
_symmetry.space_group_name_H-M   'P 1'
#
loop_
_entity.id
_entity.type
_entity.pdbx_description
1 polymer ?
#
loop_
_entity_poly.entity_id
_entity_poly.type
_entity_poly.pdbx_seq_one_letter_code
_entity_poly.pdbx_strand_id
1 'polypeptide(L)'
;MAQFAAPECLQAIATPGVTTDAALVVLQSLISRMEAMTDGPYWVEHDQSKNLLTYHDLLQRFINHEDAITFRQSEIASITFPLKLQSVTQVDSKTSPAVQLADVMIGATIEAANTLTGQRGGSLDAQRVLALYADHQLIHMLPSIDFEEQKRFRQGTQATQVIDYFAQNFHK
;
A
#
# COMPACT_ATOMS: atom_id res chain seq x y z
N MET A 1 -18.35 -2.25 -22.53
CA MET A 1 -18.82 -3.65 -22.58
C MET A 1 -18.91 -4.32 -21.21
N ALA A 2 -18.03 -4.04 -20.24
CA ALA A 2 -18.10 -4.63 -18.89
C ALA A 2 -19.38 -4.31 -18.08
N GLN A 3 -20.01 -3.15 -18.31
CA GLN A 3 -21.23 -2.71 -17.63
C GLN A 3 -22.50 -3.54 -17.92
N PHE A 4 -22.43 -4.53 -18.83
CA PHE A 4 -23.58 -5.36 -19.22
C PHE A 4 -23.41 -6.86 -18.93
N ALA A 5 -22.26 -7.28 -18.38
CA ALA A 5 -21.96 -8.71 -18.24
C ALA A 5 -22.51 -9.35 -16.94
N ALA A 6 -22.65 -8.55 -15.87
CA ALA A 6 -23.12 -9.02 -14.56
C ALA A 6 -23.63 -7.84 -13.69
N PRO A 7 -24.80 -7.26 -13.99
CA PRO A 7 -25.39 -6.16 -13.21
C PRO A 7 -25.58 -6.51 -11.73
N GLU A 8 -25.77 -7.78 -11.39
CA GLU A 8 -25.83 -8.32 -10.04
C GLU A 8 -24.51 -8.12 -9.26
N CYS A 9 -23.35 -8.28 -9.91
CA CYS A 9 -22.05 -8.04 -9.28
C CYS A 9 -21.85 -6.55 -8.99
N LEU A 10 -22.27 -5.68 -9.93
CA LEU A 10 -22.21 -4.23 -9.76
C LEU A 10 -23.13 -3.76 -8.62
N GLN A 11 -24.35 -4.31 -8.53
CA GLN A 11 -25.24 -4.03 -7.40
C GLN A 11 -24.68 -4.52 -6.06
N ALA A 12 -24.03 -5.68 -6.03
CA ALA A 12 -23.44 -6.21 -4.80
C ALA A 12 -22.33 -5.30 -4.24
N ILE A 13 -21.47 -4.74 -5.11
CA ILE A 13 -20.39 -3.83 -4.69
C ILE A 13 -20.84 -2.37 -4.52
N ALA A 14 -21.99 -1.99 -5.06
CA ALA A 14 -22.59 -0.66 -4.91
C ALA A 14 -23.42 -0.50 -3.62
N THR A 15 -23.12 -1.28 -2.59
CA THR A 15 -23.83 -1.21 -1.30
C THR A 15 -23.57 0.17 -0.66
N PRO A 16 -24.61 0.99 -0.40
CA PRO A 16 -24.43 2.30 0.19
C PRO A 16 -23.70 2.22 1.54
N GLY A 17 -22.63 3.00 1.70
CA GLY A 17 -21.78 2.99 2.90
C GLY A 17 -20.64 1.96 2.87
N VAL A 18 -20.54 1.13 1.83
CA VAL A 18 -19.38 0.26 1.59
C VAL A 18 -18.51 0.90 0.52
N THR A 19 -17.20 0.98 0.79
CA THR A 19 -16.21 1.51 -0.14
C THR A 19 -15.25 0.41 -0.58
N THR A 20 -14.82 0.44 -1.83
CA THR A 20 -13.71 -0.38 -2.34
C THR A 20 -12.35 0.29 -2.13
N ASP A 21 -12.32 1.37 -1.36
CA ASP A 21 -11.09 2.07 -1.00
C ASP A 21 -10.12 1.14 -0.26
N ALA A 22 -8.97 0.92 -0.88
CA ALA A 22 -7.88 0.10 -0.35
C ALA A 22 -6.75 0.95 0.24
N ALA A 23 -6.88 2.28 0.32
CA ALA A 23 -5.80 3.17 0.71
C ALA A 23 -5.24 2.85 2.09
N LEU A 24 -6.09 2.54 3.09
CA LEU A 24 -5.62 2.13 4.41
C LEU A 24 -4.84 0.81 4.36
N VAL A 25 -5.28 -0.16 3.55
CA VAL A 25 -4.60 -1.46 3.39
C VAL A 25 -3.24 -1.27 2.73
N VAL A 26 -3.17 -0.43 1.68
CA VAL A 26 -1.92 -0.07 1.01
C VAL A 26 -0.98 0.65 1.99
N LEU A 27 -1.49 1.60 2.77
CA LEU A 27 -0.72 2.34 3.76
C LEU A 27 -0.11 1.41 4.81
N GLN A 28 -0.91 0.49 5.36
CA GLN A 28 -0.43 -0.52 6.31
C GLN A 28 0.62 -1.43 5.69
N SER A 29 0.44 -1.82 4.42
CA SER A 29 1.39 -2.67 3.69
C SER A 29 2.73 -1.96 3.50
N LEU A 30 2.71 -0.66 3.15
CA LEU A 30 3.90 0.16 3.01
C LEU A 30 4.63 0.34 4.34
N ILE A 31 3.91 0.66 5.41
CA ILE A 31 4.50 0.79 6.76
C ILE A 31 5.12 -0.55 7.18
N SER A 32 4.36 -1.65 7.14
CA SER A 32 4.85 -2.98 7.50
C SER A 32 6.11 -3.36 6.74
N ARG A 33 6.16 -3.02 5.44
CA ARG A 33 7.34 -3.31 4.62
C ARG A 33 8.55 -2.44 4.99
N MET A 34 8.37 -1.14 5.19
CA MET A 34 9.47 -0.25 5.59
C MET A 34 10.00 -0.60 6.98
N GLU A 35 9.12 -0.95 7.93
CA GLU A 35 9.48 -1.44 9.27
C GLU A 35 10.33 -2.72 9.20
N ALA A 36 10.05 -3.61 8.25
CA ALA A 36 10.83 -4.83 8.04
C ALA A 36 12.18 -4.58 7.32
N MET A 37 12.25 -3.54 6.48
CA MET A 37 13.45 -3.23 5.68
C MET A 37 14.46 -2.33 6.40
N THR A 38 14.04 -1.66 7.47
CA THR A 38 14.87 -0.68 8.19
C THR A 38 15.28 -1.24 9.55
N ASP A 39 16.56 -1.13 9.92
CA ASP A 39 17.04 -1.58 11.23
C ASP A 39 16.77 -0.54 12.34
N GLY A 40 16.58 0.73 11.97
CA GLY A 40 16.43 1.85 12.89
C GLY A 40 15.35 2.85 12.49
N PRO A 41 15.27 3.98 13.20
CA PRO A 41 14.28 5.01 12.94
C PRO A 41 14.35 5.53 11.51
N TYR A 42 13.20 5.82 10.91
CA TYR A 42 13.12 6.36 9.55
C TYR A 42 12.04 7.42 9.39
N TRP A 43 12.11 8.16 8.29
CA TRP A 43 11.17 9.20 7.91
C TRP A 43 10.74 8.99 6.46
N VAL A 44 9.55 9.47 6.13
CA VAL A 44 9.03 9.41 4.75
C VAL A 44 8.78 10.83 4.26
N GLU A 45 9.46 11.19 3.17
CA GLU A 45 9.10 12.34 2.35
C GLU A 45 8.26 11.85 1.18
N HIS A 46 7.12 12.50 0.96
CA HIS A 46 6.21 12.20 -0.15
C HIS A 46 5.90 13.49 -0.92
N ASP A 47 5.61 13.39 -2.22
CA ASP A 47 5.09 14.53 -2.97
C ASP A 47 3.74 14.99 -2.42
N GLN A 48 3.26 16.16 -2.82
CA GLN A 48 1.97 16.65 -2.39
C GLN A 48 0.82 15.72 -2.85
N SER A 49 0.08 15.17 -1.89
CA SER A 49 -0.98 14.18 -2.14
C SER A 49 -2.20 14.44 -1.27
N LYS A 50 -3.35 14.61 -1.93
CA LYS A 50 -4.65 14.78 -1.25
C LYS A 50 -5.00 13.55 -0.41
N ASN A 51 -4.68 12.34 -0.88
CA ASN A 51 -4.93 11.12 -0.14
C ASN A 51 -4.11 11.07 1.15
N LEU A 52 -2.84 11.51 1.08
CA LEU A 52 -1.96 11.51 2.23
C LEU A 52 -2.38 12.57 3.27
N LEU A 53 -2.97 13.68 2.83
CA LEU A 53 -3.64 14.63 3.73
C LEU A 53 -4.84 13.99 4.45
N THR A 54 -5.65 13.18 3.75
CA THR A 54 -6.79 12.49 4.36
C THR A 54 -6.39 11.56 5.50
N TYR A 55 -5.22 10.91 5.40
CA TYR A 55 -4.73 9.97 6.41
C TYR A 55 -3.70 10.56 7.38
N HIS A 56 -3.41 11.86 7.31
CA HIS A 56 -2.34 12.48 8.10
C HIS A 56 -2.54 12.29 9.61
N ASP A 57 -3.73 12.60 10.12
CA ASP A 57 -4.02 12.49 11.55
C ASP A 57 -3.92 11.04 12.06
N LEU A 58 -4.36 10.07 11.24
CA LEU A 58 -4.24 8.65 11.55
C LEU A 58 -2.77 8.22 11.61
N LEU A 59 -1.95 8.66 10.64
CA LEU A 59 -0.52 8.39 10.61
C LEU A 59 0.20 8.97 11.83
N GLN A 60 -0.14 10.20 12.23
CA GLN A 60 0.41 10.81 13.44
C GLN A 60 0.05 10.00 14.69
N ARG A 61 -1.18 9.48 14.79
CA ARG A 61 -1.57 8.60 15.89
C ARG A 61 -0.78 7.30 15.90
N PHE A 62 -0.54 6.68 14.74
CA PHE A 62 0.29 5.47 14.65
C PHE A 62 1.74 5.74 15.10
N ILE A 63 2.33 6.85 14.64
CA ILE A 63 3.70 7.24 14.96
C ILE A 63 3.87 7.50 16.46
N ASN A 64 2.90 8.18 17.06
CA ASN A 64 2.93 8.54 18.49
C ASN A 64 2.43 7.41 19.41
N HIS A 65 2.10 6.24 18.86
CA HIS A 65 1.56 5.14 19.66
C HIS A 65 2.67 4.34 20.33
N GLU A 66 2.66 4.31 21.66
CA GLU A 66 3.76 3.76 22.46
C GLU A 66 3.50 2.35 23.01
N ASP A 67 2.28 1.82 22.92
CA ASP A 67 2.02 0.47 23.44
C ASP A 67 2.84 -0.57 22.67
N ALA A 68 3.59 -1.38 23.40
CA ALA A 68 4.37 -2.48 22.84
C ALA A 68 3.44 -3.64 22.47
N ILE A 69 3.08 -3.76 21.19
CA ILE A 69 2.19 -4.80 20.69
C ILE A 69 2.54 -5.20 19.27
N THR A 70 2.35 -6.49 18.95
CA THR A 70 2.56 -7.04 17.61
C THR A 70 1.34 -7.81 17.15
N PHE A 71 0.93 -7.56 15.90
CA PHE A 71 -0.12 -8.32 15.23
C PHE A 71 0.40 -8.95 13.95
N ARG A 72 0.12 -10.24 13.76
CA ARG A 72 0.44 -10.96 12.53
C ARG A 72 -0.67 -10.79 11.49
N GLN A 73 -0.35 -10.20 10.34
CA GLN A 73 -1.30 -9.97 9.25
C GLN A 73 -1.22 -11.01 8.14
N SER A 74 -0.05 -11.61 7.92
CA SER A 74 0.16 -12.74 7.00
C SER A 74 1.44 -13.51 7.36
N GLU A 75 1.84 -14.44 6.49
CA GLU A 75 3.15 -15.10 6.56
C GLU A 75 4.33 -14.12 6.50
N ILE A 76 4.19 -13.02 5.76
CA ILE A 76 5.28 -12.06 5.46
C ILE A 76 5.02 -10.65 6.00
N ALA A 77 3.90 -10.44 6.70
CA ALA A 77 3.51 -9.13 7.19
C ALA A 77 3.07 -9.17 8.65
N SER A 78 3.62 -8.25 9.43
CA SER A 78 3.22 -7.94 10.79
C SER A 78 3.23 -6.42 10.99
N ILE A 79 2.44 -5.95 11.94
CA ILE A 79 2.56 -4.59 12.46
C ILE A 79 2.98 -4.67 13.91
N THR A 80 4.03 -3.94 14.27
CA THR A 80 4.55 -3.85 15.62
C THR A 80 4.58 -2.39 16.02
N PHE A 81 4.02 -2.08 17.18
CA PHE A 81 4.18 -0.78 17.83
C PHE A 81 5.13 -0.91 19.02
N PRO A 82 5.85 0.17 19.40
CA PRO A 82 5.96 1.44 18.67
C PRO A 82 6.63 1.27 17.30
N LEU A 83 6.27 2.13 16.35
CA LEU A 83 6.85 2.11 15.00
C LEU A 83 8.28 2.68 15.01
N LYS A 84 9.12 2.22 14.08
CA LYS A 84 10.38 2.89 13.74
C LYS A 84 10.12 4.19 12.95
N LEU A 85 9.01 4.27 12.22
CA LEU A 85 8.57 5.48 11.51
C LEU A 85 8.42 6.67 12.47
N GLN A 86 9.21 7.71 12.25
CA GLN A 86 9.22 8.91 13.10
C GLN A 86 8.40 10.08 12.51
N SER A 87 8.31 10.18 11.18
CA SER A 87 7.55 11.25 10.55
C SER A 87 7.20 10.93 9.11
N VAL A 88 6.09 11.53 8.66
CA VAL A 88 5.66 11.55 7.26
C VAL A 88 5.42 13.01 6.88
N THR A 89 6.19 13.53 5.92
CA THR A 89 6.12 14.92 5.48
C THR A 89 5.80 14.99 3.98
N GLN A 90 5.10 16.05 3.58
CA GLN A 90 4.87 16.36 2.17
C GLN A 90 5.82 17.48 1.73
N VAL A 91 6.47 17.28 0.60
CA VAL A 91 7.41 18.25 0.00
C VAL A 91 7.01 18.54 -1.44
N ASP A 92 7.37 19.71 -1.97
CA ASP A 92 7.18 20.01 -3.39
C ASP A 92 8.25 19.27 -4.19
N SER A 93 7.83 18.32 -5.04
CA SER A 93 8.71 17.57 -5.95
C SER A 93 9.62 18.49 -6.77
N LYS A 94 9.22 19.72 -7.12
CA LYS A 94 10.11 20.66 -7.84
C LYS A 94 11.35 21.07 -7.06
N THR A 95 11.35 20.88 -5.74
CA THR A 95 12.42 21.30 -4.82
C THR A 95 13.11 20.14 -4.11
N SER A 96 12.61 18.90 -4.24
CA SER A 96 13.21 17.71 -3.61
C SER A 96 13.76 16.74 -4.67
N PRO A 97 15.09 16.64 -4.84
CA PRO A 97 15.70 15.68 -5.77
C PRO A 97 15.33 14.22 -5.47
N ALA A 98 15.10 13.87 -4.20
CA ALA A 98 14.70 12.53 -3.81
C ALA A 98 13.30 12.19 -4.33
N VAL A 99 12.35 13.12 -4.19
CA VAL A 99 10.99 12.95 -4.71
C VAL A 99 10.97 12.97 -6.24
N GLN A 100 11.78 13.81 -6.90
CA GLN A 100 11.92 13.79 -8.36
C GLN A 100 12.40 12.44 -8.87
N LEU A 101 13.37 11.83 -8.18
CA LEU A 101 13.85 10.50 -8.53
C LEU A 101 12.73 9.46 -8.40
N ALA A 102 11.95 9.54 -7.32
CA ALA A 102 10.80 8.66 -7.12
C ALA A 102 9.75 8.83 -8.25
N ASP A 103 9.47 10.06 -8.67
CA ASP A 103 8.54 10.37 -9.77
C ASP A 103 9.02 9.78 -11.11
N VAL A 104 10.31 9.87 -11.41
CA VAL A 104 10.91 9.27 -12.60
C VAL A 104 10.78 7.75 -12.56
N MET A 105 11.07 7.13 -11.40
CA MET A 105 11.00 5.67 -11.24
C MET A 105 9.55 5.15 -11.41
N ILE A 106 8.58 5.79 -10.75
CA ILE A 106 7.18 5.37 -10.87
C ILE A 106 6.63 5.68 -12.26
N GLY A 107 6.99 6.82 -12.86
CA GLY A 107 6.61 7.20 -14.21
C GLY A 107 7.10 6.20 -15.26
N ALA A 108 8.36 5.78 -15.19
CA ALA A 108 8.93 4.76 -16.07
C ALA A 108 8.22 3.41 -15.92
N THR A 109 7.89 3.01 -14.68
CA THR A 109 7.17 1.76 -14.39
C THR A 109 5.75 1.79 -14.97
N ILE A 110 5.04 2.92 -14.84
CA ILE A 110 3.70 3.10 -15.40
C ILE A 110 3.75 3.06 -16.94
N GLU A 111 4.73 3.72 -17.57
CA GLU A 111 4.91 3.66 -19.03
C GLU A 111 5.19 2.24 -19.51
N ALA A 112 6.07 1.51 -18.82
CA ALA A 112 6.39 0.13 -19.13
C ALA A 112 5.14 -0.78 -19.04
N ALA A 113 4.36 -0.67 -17.97
CA ALA A 113 3.12 -1.44 -17.79
C ALA A 113 2.07 -1.12 -18.88
N ASN A 114 1.89 0.15 -19.24
CA ASN A 114 0.97 0.56 -20.31
C ASN A 114 1.41 0.03 -21.69
N THR A 115 2.72 -0.09 -21.91
CA THR A 115 3.29 -0.65 -23.14
C THR A 115 3.04 -2.15 -23.24
N LEU A 116 3.31 -2.89 -22.17
CA LEU A 116 3.11 -4.34 -22.14
C LEU A 116 1.63 -4.75 -22.21
N THR A 117 0.73 -3.90 -21.71
CA THR A 117 -0.73 -4.12 -21.80
C THR A 117 -1.33 -3.63 -23.12
N GLY A 118 -0.51 -3.11 -24.05
CA GLY A 118 -0.96 -2.65 -25.37
C GLY A 118 -1.81 -1.38 -25.34
N GLN A 119 -1.83 -0.66 -24.21
CA GLN A 119 -2.61 0.58 -24.07
C GLN A 119 -1.96 1.76 -24.80
N ARG A 120 -0.63 1.80 -24.87
CA ARG A 120 0.16 2.83 -25.58
C ARG A 120 1.46 2.25 -26.14
N GLY A 121 1.95 2.78 -27.25
CA GLY A 121 3.34 2.57 -27.66
C GLY A 121 4.25 3.43 -26.79
N GLY A 122 4.96 2.81 -25.84
CA GLY A 122 5.96 3.49 -25.02
C GLY A 122 7.26 3.76 -25.78
N SER A 123 8.01 4.73 -25.29
CA SER A 123 9.35 5.09 -25.77
C SER A 123 10.45 4.27 -25.10
N LEU A 124 10.17 3.79 -23.88
CA LEU A 124 11.07 2.97 -23.08
C LEU A 124 10.96 1.48 -23.43
N ASP A 125 12.07 0.75 -23.32
CA ASP A 125 12.07 -0.71 -23.32
C ASP A 125 11.42 -1.21 -22.03
N ALA A 126 10.15 -1.56 -22.11
CA ALA A 126 9.34 -1.95 -20.97
C ALA A 126 9.87 -3.19 -20.24
N GLN A 127 10.46 -4.16 -20.98
CA GLN A 127 11.02 -5.36 -20.34
C GLN A 127 12.26 -4.99 -19.53
N ARG A 128 13.11 -4.12 -20.08
CA ARG A 128 14.31 -3.66 -19.39
C ARG A 128 13.98 -2.82 -18.16
N VAL A 129 12.95 -1.99 -18.20
CA VAL A 129 12.49 -1.22 -17.04
C VAL A 129 12.00 -2.16 -15.93
N LEU A 130 11.12 -3.12 -16.24
CA LEU A 130 10.62 -4.04 -15.23
C LEU A 130 11.71 -4.93 -14.65
N ALA A 131 12.72 -5.31 -15.44
CA ALA A 131 13.86 -6.10 -14.99
C ALA A 131 14.75 -5.37 -13.95
N LEU A 132 14.57 -4.06 -13.73
CA LEU A 132 15.25 -3.31 -12.66
C LEU A 132 14.63 -3.54 -11.28
N TYR A 133 13.41 -4.07 -11.22
CA TYR A 133 12.69 -4.31 -9.98
C TYR A 133 12.72 -5.81 -9.65
N ALA A 134 13.07 -6.15 -8.41
CA ALA A 134 12.87 -7.49 -7.88
C ALA A 134 11.38 -7.72 -7.61
N ASP A 135 10.92 -8.97 -7.69
CA ASP A 135 9.51 -9.33 -7.47
C ASP A 135 8.95 -8.77 -6.15
N HIS A 136 9.78 -8.79 -5.09
CA HIS A 136 9.38 -8.30 -3.78
C HIS A 136 9.31 -6.77 -3.69
N GLN A 137 9.73 -6.00 -4.69
CA GLN A 137 9.66 -4.53 -4.70
C GLN A 137 8.35 -4.02 -5.29
N LEU A 138 7.52 -4.91 -5.85
CA LEU A 138 6.20 -4.58 -6.38
C LEU A 138 5.12 -5.11 -5.44
N ILE A 139 4.21 -4.24 -5.00
CA ILE A 139 3.00 -4.64 -4.29
C ILE A 139 1.91 -4.85 -5.34
N HIS A 140 1.52 -6.10 -5.56
CA HIS A 140 0.47 -6.44 -6.52
C HIS A 140 -0.78 -6.98 -5.81
N MET A 141 -1.94 -6.46 -6.21
CA MET A 141 -3.26 -6.93 -5.76
C MET A 141 -3.88 -7.84 -6.83
N LEU A 142 -3.12 -8.83 -7.28
CA LEU A 142 -3.59 -9.77 -8.29
C LEU A 142 -4.48 -10.86 -7.65
N PRO A 143 -5.66 -11.16 -8.21
CA PRO A 143 -6.46 -12.28 -7.75
C PRO A 143 -5.70 -13.59 -8.00
N SER A 144 -5.58 -14.42 -6.97
CA SER A 144 -5.05 -15.78 -7.08
C SER A 144 -6.18 -16.79 -6.97
N ILE A 145 -6.15 -17.80 -7.83
CA ILE A 145 -7.07 -18.96 -7.79
C ILE A 145 -6.48 -20.14 -7.00
N ASP A 146 -5.24 -20.02 -6.50
CA ASP A 146 -4.64 -21.01 -5.60
C ASP A 146 -5.16 -20.81 -4.18
N PHE A 147 -6.32 -21.40 -3.88
CA PHE A 147 -6.96 -21.27 -2.58
C PHE A 147 -6.16 -21.91 -1.44
N GLU A 148 -5.30 -22.89 -1.72
CA GLU A 148 -4.46 -23.51 -0.68
C GLU A 148 -3.32 -22.58 -0.28
N GLU A 149 -2.69 -21.91 -1.25
CA GLU A 149 -1.77 -20.80 -0.98
C GLU A 149 -2.48 -19.68 -0.21
N GLN A 150 -3.67 -19.26 -0.63
CA GLN A 150 -4.41 -18.18 0.04
C GLN A 150 -4.78 -18.53 1.49
N LYS A 151 -5.11 -19.80 1.77
CA LYS A 151 -5.34 -20.32 3.13
C LYS A 151 -4.06 -20.27 3.95
N ARG A 152 -2.95 -20.79 3.42
CA ARG A 152 -1.64 -20.78 4.11
C ARG A 152 -1.22 -19.35 4.45
N PHE A 153 -1.29 -18.45 3.47
CA PHE A 153 -0.92 -17.04 3.62
C PHE A 153 -1.72 -16.32 4.73
N ARG A 154 -2.99 -16.71 4.93
CA ARG A 154 -3.90 -16.15 5.95
C ARG A 154 -4.03 -17.01 7.20
N GLN A 155 -3.33 -18.13 7.29
CA GLN A 155 -3.44 -19.03 8.43
C GLN A 155 -2.87 -18.34 9.66
N GLY A 156 -3.63 -18.26 10.76
CA GLY A 156 -3.16 -17.68 12.02
C GLY A 156 -2.98 -16.16 11.98
N THR A 157 -3.70 -15.46 11.11
CA THR A 157 -3.72 -14.00 11.10
C THR A 157 -4.59 -13.46 12.22
N GLN A 158 -4.27 -12.25 12.65
CA GLN A 158 -4.95 -11.55 13.74
C GLN A 158 -5.75 -10.34 13.21
N ALA A 159 -6.37 -10.49 12.04
CA ALA A 159 -7.04 -9.38 11.35
C ALA A 159 -8.16 -8.76 12.19
N THR A 160 -8.96 -9.57 12.88
CA THR A 160 -10.03 -9.07 13.77
C THR A 160 -9.43 -8.30 14.95
N GLN A 161 -8.37 -8.82 15.58
CA GLN A 161 -7.73 -8.14 16.71
C GLN A 161 -7.11 -6.81 16.28
N VAL A 162 -6.54 -6.72 15.08
CA VAL A 162 -6.04 -5.45 14.53
C VAL A 162 -7.17 -4.45 14.40
N ILE A 163 -8.31 -4.84 13.83
CA ILE A 163 -9.47 -3.95 13.65
C ILE A 163 -9.99 -3.46 15.01
N ASP A 164 -10.17 -4.37 15.97
CA ASP A 164 -10.65 -4.03 17.31
C ASP A 164 -9.68 -3.09 18.02
N TYR A 165 -8.38 -3.38 17.92
CA TYR A 165 -7.34 -2.54 18.51
C TYR A 165 -7.31 -1.15 17.86
N PHE A 166 -7.44 -1.07 16.55
CA PHE A 166 -7.43 0.21 15.84
C PHE A 166 -8.69 1.03 16.15
N ALA A 167 -9.84 0.38 16.25
CA ALA A 167 -11.08 1.03 16.65
C ALA A 167 -10.97 1.63 18.07
N GLN A 168 -10.30 0.94 18.98
CA GLN A 168 -10.14 1.40 20.37
C GLN A 168 -9.11 2.54 20.50
N ASN A 169 -8.02 2.48 19.75
CA ASN A 169 -6.88 3.38 19.94
C ASN A 169 -6.81 4.54 18.93
N PHE A 170 -7.39 4.40 17.74
CA PHE A 170 -7.14 5.33 16.62
C PHE A 170 -8.40 5.94 15.98
N HIS A 171 -9.61 5.53 16.37
CA HIS A 171 -10.88 6.00 15.79
C HIS A 171 -11.30 7.43 16.20
N LYS A 172 -10.64 8.05 17.18
CA LYS A 172 -11.00 9.38 17.70
C LYS A 172 -10.19 10.48 17.03
#